data_AF-A0A821LCG1-F1
#
_entry.id   AF-A0A821LCG1-F1
#
_cell.length_a   1.000
_cell.length_b   1.000
_cell.length_c   1.000
_cell.angle_alpha   90.00
_cell.angle_beta   90.00
_cell.angle_gamma   90.00
#
_symmetry.space_group_name_H-M   'P 1'
#
loop_
_entity.id
_entity.type
_entity.pdbx_description
1 polymer ?
#
loop_
_entity_poly.entity_id
_entity_poly.type
_entity_poly.pdbx_seq_one_letter_code
_entity_poly.pdbx_strand_id
1 'polypeptide(L)'
;LSSAWYLFGRQQISKYHEQAKNLVHIHVCLLRLGGDLATDILISFNDPVFINEQSSSNDQQNQNASRWTSHDFEQFFRSLEIIDFDLFVTESNNENSQSNDVDMS
;
A
#
# COMPACT_ATOMS: atom_id res chain seq x y z
N LEU A 1 13.68 2.77 -7.93
CA LEU A 1 13.00 1.50 -7.63
C LEU A 1 13.97 0.36 -7.88
N SER A 2 14.18 -0.54 -6.92
CA SER A 2 14.98 -1.76 -7.14
C SER A 2 14.17 -2.84 -7.82
N SER A 3 12.87 -2.90 -7.51
CA SER A 3 11.97 -3.94 -8.01
C SER A 3 10.51 -3.61 -7.71
N ALA A 4 9.60 -4.20 -8.49
CA ALA A 4 8.17 -4.03 -8.36
C ALA A 4 7.47 -5.37 -8.60
N TRP A 5 6.49 -5.69 -7.76
CA TRP A 5 5.66 -6.88 -7.89
C TRP A 5 4.19 -6.51 -7.78
N TYR A 6 3.37 -7.25 -8.52
CA TYR A 6 1.93 -7.17 -8.46
C TYR A 6 1.36 -8.55 -8.17
N LEU A 7 0.40 -8.61 -7.26
CA LEU A 7 -0.35 -9.79 -6.88
C LEU A 7 -1.84 -9.48 -6.88
N PHE A 8 -2.61 -10.34 -7.51
CA PHE A 8 -4.06 -10.35 -7.40
C PHE A 8 -4.52 -11.56 -6.59
N GLY A 9 -5.40 -11.33 -5.62
CA GLY A 9 -5.93 -12.33 -4.73
C GLY A 9 -7.44 -12.23 -4.57
N ARG A 10 -8.06 -13.34 -4.19
CA ARG A 10 -9.47 -13.41 -3.81
C ARG A 10 -9.55 -13.90 -2.37
N GLN A 11 -10.28 -13.17 -1.53
CA GLN A 11 -10.42 -13.52 -0.13
C GLN A 11 -11.89 -13.59 0.27
N GLN A 12 -12.25 -14.64 1.00
CA GLN A 12 -13.52 -14.69 1.72
C GLN A 12 -13.30 -14.13 3.12
N ILE A 13 -13.99 -13.05 3.46
CA ILE A 13 -13.84 -12.33 4.72
C ILE A 13 -15.20 -12.24 5.40
N SER A 14 -15.27 -12.64 6.66
CA SER A 14 -16.41 -12.38 7.55
C SER A 14 -15.98 -11.45 8.68
N LYS A 15 -16.88 -10.60 9.20
CA LYS A 15 -16.58 -9.90 10.46
C LYS A 15 -16.52 -10.92 11.61
N TYR A 16 -15.89 -10.52 12.71
CA TYR A 16 -15.77 -11.33 13.91
C TYR A 16 -17.15 -11.80 14.40
N HIS A 17 -17.32 -13.11 14.62
CA HIS A 17 -18.59 -13.76 14.98
C HIS A 17 -19.71 -13.70 13.93
N GLU A 18 -19.42 -13.28 12.70
CA GLU A 18 -20.38 -13.28 11.60
C GLU A 18 -20.16 -14.53 10.71
N GLN A 19 -21.25 -15.21 10.34
CA GLN A 19 -21.22 -16.32 9.36
C GLN A 19 -21.28 -15.82 7.92
N ALA A 20 -21.63 -14.54 7.72
CA ALA A 20 -21.74 -13.89 6.43
C ALA A 20 -20.33 -13.68 5.83
N LYS A 21 -20.04 -14.39 4.73
CA LYS A 21 -18.77 -14.27 4.02
C LYS A 21 -18.90 -13.32 2.83
N ASN A 22 -18.13 -12.24 2.85
CA ASN A 22 -17.97 -11.33 1.73
C ASN A 22 -16.82 -11.82 0.85
N LEU A 23 -16.98 -11.76 -0.46
CA LEU A 23 -15.89 -11.99 -1.41
C LEU A 23 -15.27 -10.65 -1.77
N VAL A 24 -13.99 -10.50 -1.47
CA VAL A 24 -13.20 -9.32 -1.82
C VAL A 24 -12.09 -9.74 -2.78
N HIS A 25 -11.99 -9.04 -3.90
CA HIS A 25 -10.81 -9.07 -4.75
C HIS A 25 -9.80 -8.08 -4.19
N ILE A 26 -8.54 -8.48 -4.10
CA ILE A 26 -7.48 -7.67 -3.53
C ILE A 26 -6.36 -7.60 -4.55
N HIS A 27 -6.06 -6.39 -4.99
CA HIS A 27 -4.93 -6.07 -5.83
C HIS A 27 -3.83 -5.49 -4.93
N VAL A 28 -2.68 -6.14 -4.87
CA VAL A 28 -1.54 -5.74 -4.05
C VAL A 28 -0.36 -5.44 -4.96
N CYS A 29 0.27 -4.29 -4.78
CA CYS A 29 1.58 -4.03 -5.34
C CYS A 29 2.60 -3.78 -4.25
N LEU A 30 3.79 -4.33 -4.46
CA LEU A 30 4.95 -4.13 -3.65
C LEU A 30 6.02 -3.44 -4.48
N LEU A 31 6.40 -2.24 -4.09
CA LEU A 31 7.48 -1.49 -4.70
C LEU A 31 8.62 -1.41 -3.70
N ARG A 32 9.78 -1.94 -4.06
CA ARG A 32 10.97 -1.82 -3.23
C ARG A 32 11.80 -0.66 -3.71
N LEU A 33 12.11 0.25 -2.80
CA LEU A 33 13.10 1.29 -3.07
C LEU A 33 14.48 0.62 -3.13
N GLY A 34 15.39 1.21 -3.91
CA GLY A 34 16.73 0.65 -4.12
C GLY A 34 17.79 1.55 -3.50
N GLY A 35 19.05 1.09 -3.52
CA GLY A 35 20.15 1.80 -2.87
C GLY A 35 20.12 1.61 -1.35
N ASP A 36 20.44 2.66 -0.61
CA ASP A 36 20.50 2.64 0.86
C ASP A 36 19.11 2.79 1.53
N LEU A 37 18.06 2.98 0.73
CA LEU A 37 16.68 3.10 1.20
C LEU A 37 16.10 1.71 1.46
N ALA A 38 16.12 1.28 2.73
CA ALA A 38 15.50 0.03 3.19
C ALA A 38 13.97 0.15 3.35
N THR A 39 13.28 0.62 2.30
CA THR A 39 11.84 0.87 2.33
C THR A 39 11.07 0.07 1.28
N ASP A 40 10.03 -0.62 1.76
CA ASP A 40 9.03 -1.32 0.96
C ASP A 40 7.72 -0.50 0.97
N ILE A 41 7.22 -0.12 -0.21
CA ILE A 41 5.92 0.53 -0.37
C ILE A 41 4.91 -0.54 -0.77
N LEU A 42 3.96 -0.80 0.11
CA LEU A 42 2.85 -1.74 -0.11
C LEU A 42 1.58 -0.96 -0.42
N ILE A 43 0.95 -1.26 -1.56
CA ILE A 43 -0.27 -0.60 -2.02
C ILE A 43 -1.35 -1.67 -2.18
N SER A 44 -2.52 -1.47 -1.58
CA SER A 44 -3.65 -2.39 -1.67
C SER A 44 -4.90 -1.70 -2.20
N PHE A 45 -5.48 -2.25 -3.27
CA PHE A 45 -6.78 -1.88 -3.81
C PHE A 45 -7.77 -3.02 -3.52
N ASN A 46 -8.76 -2.74 -2.68
CA ASN A 46 -9.78 -3.70 -2.29
C ASN A 46 -11.05 -3.47 -3.12
N ASP A 47 -11.51 -4.53 -3.78
CA ASP A 47 -12.74 -4.53 -4.59
C ASP A 47 -13.76 -5.54 -4.01
N PRO A 48 -14.76 -5.08 -3.22
CA PRO A 48 -15.82 -5.94 -2.72
C PRO A 48 -16.68 -6.45 -3.88
N VAL A 49 -16.61 -7.74 -4.21
CA VAL A 49 -17.33 -8.36 -5.34
C VAL A 49 -18.69 -8.89 -4.92
N PHE A 50 -18.75 -9.48 -3.74
CA PHE A 50 -20.00 -9.98 -3.17
C PHE A 50 -20.02 -9.62 -1.70
N ILE A 51 -21.04 -8.87 -1.30
CA ILE A 51 -21.35 -8.63 0.10
C ILE A 51 -22.56 -9.51 0.41
N ASN A 52 -22.41 -10.41 1.37
CA ASN A 52 -23.50 -11.27 1.79
C ASN A 52 -24.64 -10.41 2.33
N GLU A 53 -25.89 -10.73 2.00
CA GLU A 53 -27.05 -9.91 2.40
C GLU A 53 -27.21 -9.79 3.93
N GLN A 54 -26.74 -10.80 4.66
CA GLN A 54 -26.74 -10.85 6.12
C GLN A 54 -25.51 -10.18 6.73
N SER A 55 -24.58 -9.68 5.89
CA SER A 55 -23.44 -8.90 6.32
C SER A 55 -23.93 -7.56 6.85
N SER A 56 -23.53 -7.21 8.07
CA SER A 56 -23.71 -5.88 8.66
C SER A 56 -23.08 -4.73 7.84
N SER A 57 -22.31 -5.06 6.80
CA SER A 57 -21.68 -4.10 5.88
C SER A 57 -22.51 -3.85 4.61
N ASN A 58 -23.64 -4.56 4.43
CA ASN A 58 -24.49 -4.47 3.25
C ASN A 58 -25.15 -3.08 3.11
N ASP A 59 -25.46 -2.41 4.23
CA ASP A 59 -26.09 -1.08 4.24
C ASP A 59 -25.15 0.07 3.80
N GLN A 60 -23.85 -0.18 3.66
CA GLN A 60 -22.84 0.84 3.34
C GLN A 60 -22.33 0.79 1.90
N GLN A 61 -22.81 -0.13 1.06
CA GLN A 61 -22.58 -0.02 -0.37
C GLN A 61 -23.42 1.14 -0.89
N ASN A 62 -22.79 2.31 -0.91
CA ASN A 62 -23.33 3.54 -1.48
C ASN A 62 -23.67 3.24 -2.94
N GLN A 63 -24.93 2.88 -3.22
CA GLN A 63 -25.36 2.36 -4.53
C GLN A 63 -25.18 3.38 -5.68
N ASN A 64 -24.77 4.61 -5.34
CA ASN A 64 -24.55 5.72 -6.26
C ASN A 64 -23.06 6.00 -6.54
N ALA A 65 -22.10 5.34 -5.89
CA ALA A 65 -20.69 5.51 -6.20
C ALA A 65 -20.27 4.57 -7.35
N SER A 66 -19.77 5.14 -8.44
CA SER A 66 -19.18 4.34 -9.53
C SER A 66 -18.08 3.45 -8.97
N ARG A 67 -18.23 2.14 -9.12
CA ARG A 67 -17.22 1.16 -8.76
C ARG A 67 -15.97 1.40 -9.60
N TRP A 68 -14.81 1.42 -8.95
CA TRP A 68 -13.53 1.49 -9.64
C TRP A 68 -13.28 0.20 -10.45
N THR A 69 -12.49 0.31 -11.49
CA THR A 69 -12.21 -0.76 -12.45
C THR A 69 -10.73 -1.11 -12.47
N SER A 70 -10.37 -2.26 -13.05
CA SER A 70 -8.95 -2.60 -13.25
C SER A 70 -8.21 -1.54 -14.07
N HIS A 71 -8.90 -0.77 -14.92
CA HIS A 71 -8.32 0.37 -15.62
C HIS A 71 -7.88 1.47 -14.66
N ASP A 72 -8.70 1.82 -13.67
CA ASP A 72 -8.36 2.85 -12.68
C ASP A 72 -7.13 2.44 -11.85
N PHE A 73 -7.03 1.15 -11.52
CA PHE A 73 -5.86 0.58 -10.88
C PHE A 73 -4.60 0.70 -11.77
N GLU A 74 -4.69 0.30 -13.03
CA GLU A 74 -3.57 0.41 -13.97
C GLU A 74 -3.13 1.87 -14.18
N GLN A 75 -4.09 2.80 -14.29
CA GLN A 75 -3.80 4.23 -14.41
C GLN A 75 -3.06 4.73 -13.18
N PHE A 76 -3.53 4.39 -11.98
CA PHE A 76 -2.84 4.72 -10.73
C PHE A 76 -1.39 4.23 -10.75
N PHE A 77 -1.15 2.97 -11.13
CA PHE A 77 0.21 2.41 -11.18
C PHE A 77 1.10 3.10 -12.20
N ARG A 78 0.54 3.51 -13.34
CA ARG A 78 1.28 4.23 -14.38
C ARG A 78 1.59 5.67 -13.99
N SER A 79 0.76 6.30 -13.17
CA SER A 79 0.95 7.67 -12.71
C SER A 79 1.77 7.78 -11.42
N LEU A 80 2.06 6.66 -10.75
CA LEU A 80 2.73 6.69 -9.47
C LEU A 80 4.21 7.08 -9.63
N GLU A 81 4.55 8.25 -9.10
CA GLU A 81 5.90 8.78 -9.07
C GLU A 81 6.25 9.23 -7.64
N ILE A 82 7.45 8.90 -7.20
CA ILE A 82 7.99 9.43 -5.95
C ILE A 82 8.70 10.74 -6.29
N ILE A 83 8.13 11.85 -5.81
CA ILE A 83 8.64 13.19 -6.09
C ILE A 83 9.79 13.57 -5.17
N ASP A 84 9.75 13.08 -3.93
CA ASP A 84 10.73 13.37 -2.89
C ASP A 84 11.16 12.07 -2.20
N PHE A 85 12.43 11.70 -2.37
CA PHE A 85 13.01 10.49 -1.79
C PHE A 85 13.59 10.72 -0.39
N ASP A 86 13.78 11.97 0.03
CA ASP A 86 14.32 12.29 1.36
C ASP A 86 13.32 11.91 2.47
N LEU A 87 12.03 11.77 2.12
CA LEU A 87 10.99 11.20 2.97
C LEU A 87 11.31 9.80 3.53
N PHE A 88 12.21 9.07 2.87
CA PHE A 88 12.56 7.69 3.24
C PHE A 88 13.93 7.58 3.92
N VAL A 89 14.65 8.69 4.07
CA VAL A 89 15.94 8.70 4.77
C VAL A 89 15.67 8.67 6.27
N THR A 90 16.25 7.69 6.97
CA THR A 90 16.19 7.62 8.44
C THR A 90 17.39 8.40 9.01
N GLU A 91 17.19 9.23 10.04
CA GLU A 91 18.21 10.15 10.58
C GLU A 91 19.46 9.47 11.20
N SER A 92 19.56 8.14 11.18
CA SER A 92 20.66 7.36 11.77
C SER A 92 22.03 7.52 11.07
N ASN A 93 22.17 8.36 10.03
CA ASN A 93 23.44 8.64 9.37
C ASN A 93 24.05 10.01 9.71
N ASN A 94 23.40 10.85 10.52
CA ASN A 94 23.89 12.21 10.81
C ASN A 94 24.84 12.33 12.01
N GLU A 95 25.08 11.28 12.78
CA GLU A 95 25.94 11.36 13.98
C GLU A 95 27.45 11.23 13.72
N ASN A 96 27.88 10.84 12.51
CA ASN A 96 29.31 10.62 12.20
C ASN A 96 30.04 11.85 11.59
N SER A 97 29.40 13.01 11.51
CA SER A 97 30.00 14.22 10.90
C SER A 97 30.46 15.29 11.90
N GLN A 98 30.47 15.01 13.21
CA GLN A 98 30.97 15.93 14.24
C GLN A 98 32.00 15.27 15.17
N SER A 99 33.17 14.93 14.65
CA SER A 99 34.34 14.60 15.47
C SER A 99 35.60 14.61 14.60
N ASN A 100 36.09 15.79 14.19
CA ASN A 100 37.45 15.92 13.64
C ASN A 100 38.04 17.34 13.75
N ASP A 101 37.57 18.18 14.67
CA ASP A 101 38.25 19.45 14.97
C ASP A 101 38.28 19.65 16.48
N VAL A 102 39.29 19.08 17.14
CA VAL A 102 40.12 19.69 18.21
C VAL A 102 41.23 18.67 18.49
N ASP A 103 42.42 18.88 17.91
CA ASP A 103 43.68 19.03 18.66
C ASP A 103 44.86 19.20 17.68
N MET A 104 45.38 20.42 17.55
CA MET A 104 46.76 20.67 17.12
C MET A 104 47.22 22.01 17.72
N SER A 105 47.96 21.86 18.83
CA SER A 105 49.02 22.72 19.40
C SER A 105 48.69 24.17 19.75
#